data_AF-A0A3M3U7P1-F1
#
_entry.id   AF-A0A3M3U7P1-F1
#
_cell.length_a   1.000
_cell.length_b   1.000
_cell.length_c   1.000
_cell.angle_alpha   90.00
_cell.angle_beta   90.00
_cell.angle_gamma   90.00
#
_symmetry.space_group_name_H-M   'P 1'
#
loop_
_entity.id
_entity.type
_entity.pdbx_description
1 polymer ?
#
loop_
_entity_poly.entity_id
_entity_poly.type
_entity_poly.pdbx_seq_one_letter_code
_entity_poly.pdbx_strand_id
1 'polypeptide(L)' 'MDYSQIRPDLNDVNMALWMTREHGVATIPISVFYQTLIPGQRLVRLCFAKREETLREAAKKLCGI' A
#
# COMPACT_ATOMS: atom_id res chain seq x y z
N MET A 1 0.40 -0.69 -6.59
CA MET A 1 1.19 0.53 -6.39
C MET A 1 2.60 0.12 -6.05
N ASP A 2 3.58 0.62 -6.77
CA ASP A 2 4.99 0.48 -6.42
C ASP A 2 5.33 1.52 -5.34
N TYR A 3 5.92 1.08 -4.23
CA TYR A 3 6.30 1.93 -3.10
C TYR A 3 7.81 2.03 -2.89
N SER A 4 8.62 1.52 -3.83
CA SER A 4 10.09 1.45 -3.71
C SER A 4 10.77 2.79 -3.42
N GLN A 5 10.20 3.91 -3.86
CA GLN A 5 10.73 5.26 -3.61
C GLN A 5 10.21 5.91 -2.31
N ILE A 6 9.22 5.30 -1.65
CA ILE A 6 8.57 5.85 -0.45
C ILE A 6 9.21 5.24 0.80
N ARG A 7 9.27 3.91 0.86
CA ARG A 7 9.85 3.13 1.98
C ARG A 7 10.60 1.90 1.45
N PRO A 8 11.78 2.08 0.82
CA PRO A 8 12.55 0.95 0.26
C PRO A 8 12.98 -0.08 1.31
N ASP A 9 13.12 0.37 2.55
CA ASP A 9 13.51 -0.41 3.73
C ASP A 9 12.42 -1.37 4.22
N LEU A 10 11.16 -1.18 3.78
CA LEU A 10 10.04 -2.02 4.20
C LEU A 10 9.71 -3.13 3.19
N ASN A 11 9.39 -4.32 3.70
CA ASN A 11 8.61 -5.31 2.95
C ASN A 11 7.14 -4.87 2.85
N ASP A 12 6.36 -5.55 2.01
CA ASP A 12 5.02 -5.08 1.65
C ASP A 12 4.01 -5.23 2.78
N VAL A 13 4.18 -6.24 3.66
CA VAL A 13 3.40 -6.41 4.89
C VAL A 13 3.63 -5.23 5.84
N ASN A 14 4.89 -4.86 6.08
CA ASN A 14 5.23 -3.73 6.95
C ASN A 14 4.80 -2.39 6.31
N MET A 15 4.91 -2.27 4.99
CA MET A 15 4.38 -1.11 4.26
C MET A 15 2.87 -0.99 4.43
N ALA A 16 2.11 -2.09 4.28
CA ALA A 16 0.66 -2.09 4.46
C ALA A 16 0.26 -1.70 5.90
N LEU A 17 1.00 -2.17 6.91
CA LEU A 17 0.78 -1.79 8.30
C LEU A 17 1.08 -0.30 8.53
N TRP A 18 2.20 0.19 8.02
CA TRP A 18 2.61 1.59 8.14
C TRP A 18 1.62 2.53 7.46
N MET A 19 1.19 2.24 6.23
CA MET A 19 0.16 3.03 5.53
C MET A 19 -1.16 3.07 6.29
N THR A 20 -1.54 1.95 6.92
CA THR A 20 -2.78 1.88 7.70
C THR A 20 -2.69 2.70 8.98
N ARG A 21 -1.56 2.64 9.70
CA ARG A 21 -1.39 3.31 11.00
C ARG A 21 -1.07 4.80 10.86
N GLU A 22 -0.09 5.14 10.03
CA GLU A 22 0.43 6.52 9.93
C GLU A 22 -0.40 7.39 8.98
N HIS A 23 -0.91 6.79 7.90
CA HIS A 23 -1.62 7.52 6.85
C HIS A 23 -3.11 7.17 6.77
N GLY A 24 -3.60 6.23 7.58
CA GLY A 24 -5.02 5.86 7.60
C GLY A 24 -5.55 5.36 6.25
N VAL A 25 -4.70 4.74 5.43
CA VAL A 25 -5.07 4.11 4.15
C VAL A 25 -4.66 2.66 4.17
N ALA A 26 -5.63 1.75 4.27
CA ALA A 26 -5.37 0.32 4.25
C ALA A 26 -5.03 -0.18 2.84
N THR A 27 -4.00 -0.99 2.72
CA THR A 27 -3.59 -1.66 1.48
C THR A 27 -3.46 -3.16 1.70
N ILE A 28 -3.40 -3.94 0.62
CA ILE A 28 -3.17 -5.39 0.71
C ILE A 28 -1.74 -5.68 0.25
N PRO A 29 -0.89 -6.32 1.07
CA PRO A 29 0.42 -6.80 0.61
C PRO A 29 0.24 -7.77 -0.54
N ILE A 30 1.07 -7.69 -1.58
CA ILE A 30 0.96 -8.56 -2.75
C ILE A 30 1.58 -9.93 -2.47
N SER A 31 2.61 -9.98 -1.61
CA SER A 31 3.35 -11.19 -1.24
C SER A 31 2.47 -12.31 -0.72
N VAL A 32 1.35 -11.99 -0.06
CA VAL A 32 0.42 -12.99 0.50
C VAL A 32 -0.32 -13.79 -0.57
N PHE A 33 -0.27 -13.36 -1.83
CA PHE A 33 -0.83 -14.09 -2.97
C PHE A 33 0.19 -15.02 -3.64
N TYR A 34 1.43 -15.05 -3.16
CA TYR A 34 2.49 -15.90 -3.70
C TYR A 34 2.91 -16.98 -2.70
N GLN A 35 2.98 -18.23 -3.17
CA GLN A 35 3.54 -19.32 -2.36
C GLN A 35 5.06 -19.18 -2.17
N THR A 36 5.75 -18.69 -3.21
CA THR A 36 7.18 -18.36 -3.15
C THR A 36 7.35 -16.86 -3.33
N LEU A 37 8.01 -16.21 -2.38
CA LEU A 37 8.22 -14.76 -2.41
C LEU A 37 9.10 -14.36 -3.60
N ILE A 38 8.73 -13.27 -4.27
CA ILE A 38 9.55 -12.66 -5.32
C ILE A 38 10.56 -11.72 -4.66
N PRO A 39 11.88 -11.98 -4.76
CA PRO A 39 12.90 -11.15 -4.13
C PRO A 39 12.80 -9.70 -4.62
N GLY A 40 12.92 -8.75 -3.68
CA GLY A 40 12.90 -7.32 -4.01
C GLY A 40 11.55 -6.74 -4.43
N GLN A 41 10.45 -7.51 -4.39
CA GLN A 41 9.12 -6.98 -4.70
C GLN A 41 8.73 -5.85 -3.73
N ARG A 42 8.23 -4.74 -4.28
CA ARG A 42 7.79 -3.54 -3.55
C ARG A 42 6.41 -3.08 -4.03
N LEU A 43 5.46 -4.01 -4.05
CA LEU A 43 4.10 -3.77 -4.53
C LEU A 43 3.06 -3.95 -3.42
N VAL A 44 2.12 -3.01 -3.33
CA VAL A 44 0.88 -3.16 -2.56
C VAL A 44 -0.34 -2.97 -3.45
N ARG A 45 -1.45 -3.66 -3.15
CA ARG A 45 -2.71 -3.55 -3.86
C ARG A 45 -3.61 -2.51 -3.21
N LEU A 46 -4.17 -1.62 -4.04
CA LEU A 46 -5.25 -0.71 -3.67
C LEU A 46 -6.58 -1.24 -4.24
N CYS A 47 -7.68 -0.99 -3.54
CA CYS A 47 -9.02 -1.35 -3.99
C CYS A 47 -9.83 -0.09 -4.25
N PHE A 48 -10.27 0.09 -5.50
CA PHE A 48 -11.01 1.27 -5.95
C PHE A 48 -12.53 1.10 -5.92
N ALA A 49 -13.04 -0.10 -5.63
CA ALA A 49 -14.47 -0.38 -5.49
C ALA A 49 -15.02 0.22 -4.18
N LYS A 50 -15.10 1.54 -4.13
CA LYS A 50 -15.52 2.38 -3.01
C LYS A 50 -16.31 3.58 -3.54
N ARG A 51 -17.00 4.31 -2.66
CA ARG A 51 -17.65 5.57 -3.04
C ARG A 51 -16.60 6.61 -3.43
N GLU A 52 -16.97 7.54 -4.30
CA GLU A 52 -16.08 8.57 -4.82
C GLU A 52 -15.48 9.43 -3.69
N GLU A 53 -16.25 9.76 -2.65
CA GLU A 53 -15.76 10.56 -1.53
C GLU A 53 -14.64 9.82 -0.79
N THR A 54 -14.76 8.51 -0.63
CA THR A 54 -13.72 7.67 0.00
C THR A 54 -12.45 7.65 -0.83
N LEU A 55 -12.58 7.57 -2.16
CA LEU A 55 -11.43 7.61 -3.06
C LEU A 55 -10.72 8.97 -3.02
N ARG A 56 -11.48 10.08 -2.99
CA ARG A 56 -10.95 11.44 -2.88
C ARG A 56 -10.22 11.67 -1.56
N GLU A 57 -10.79 11.23 -0.44
CA GLU A 57 -10.13 11.35 0.87
C GLU A 57 -8.86 10.50 0.95
N ALA A 58 -8.87 9.28 0.41
CA ALA A 58 -7.65 8.48 0.32
C ALA A 58 -6.58 9.15 -0.56
N ALA A 59 -6.96 9.68 -1.73
CA ALA A 59 -6.04 10.38 -2.62
C ALA A 59 -5.38 11.60 -1.94
N LYS A 60 -6.15 12.43 -1.22
CA LYS A 60 -5.61 13.57 -0.45
C LYS A 60 -4.54 13.13 0.55
N LYS A 61 -4.78 12.04 1.28
CA LYS A 61 -3.81 11.49 2.24
C LYS A 61 -2.56 10.96 1.54
N LEU A 62 -2.71 10.29 0.40
CA LEU A 62 -1.61 9.70 -0.35
C LEU A 62 -0.72 10.73 -1.06
N CYS A 63 -1.26 11.88 -1.50
CA CYS A 63 -0.46 12.93 -2.14
C CYS A 63 0.53 13.63 -1.18
N GLY A 64 0.41 13.42 0.13
CA GLY A 64 1.32 13.98 1.14
C GLY A 64 2.41 13.02 1.61
N ILE A 65 2.56 11.88 0.93
CA ILE A 65 3.49 10.80 1.30
C ILE A 65 4.71 10.83 0.39
#